data_AF-A0A0D1M4N9-F1
#
_entry.id   AF-A0A0D1M4N9-F1
#
_cell.length_a   1.000
_cell.length_b   1.000
_cell.length_c   1.000
_cell.angle_alpha   90.00
_cell.angle_beta   90.00
_cell.angle_gamma   90.00
#
_symmetry.space_group_name_H-M   'P 1'
#
loop_
_entity.id
_entity.type
_entity.pdbx_description
1 polymer ?
#
loop_
_entity_poly.entity_id
_entity_poly.type
_entity_poly.pdbx_seq_one_letter_code
_entity_poly.pdbx_strand_id
1 'polypeptide(L)'
;MMRASGRLLSVAMERAISGTPQVVWREGRIAAEICRPSDRMLMFLLRHLNPGLFDSRDAANLRAHHLAVRAMGFGPAMEAITDTDVEADLIDIDDYRPHPPPDHEP
;
A
#
# COMPACT_ATOMS: atom_id res chain seq x y z
N MET A 1 31.17 8.77 -17.64
CA MET A 1 30.04 7.93 -17.20
C MET A 1 29.65 8.12 -15.73
N MET A 2 30.60 8.15 -14.77
CA MET A 2 30.30 8.20 -13.32
C MET A 2 29.48 9.40 -12.81
N ARG A 3 29.51 10.57 -13.47
CA ARG A 3 28.73 11.74 -13.04
C ARG A 3 27.23 11.65 -13.33
N ALA A 4 26.85 10.96 -14.41
CA ALA A 4 25.45 10.81 -14.80
C ALA A 4 24.72 9.84 -13.87
N SER A 5 25.37 8.72 -13.51
CA SER A 5 24.83 7.73 -12.57
C SER A 5 24.59 8.31 -11.18
N GLY A 6 25.51 9.13 -10.67
CA GLY A 6 25.32 9.81 -9.38
C GLY A 6 24.09 10.74 -9.36
N ARG A 7 23.91 11.56 -10.40
CA ARG A 7 22.74 12.45 -10.52
C ARG A 7 21.43 11.66 -10.65
N LEU A 8 21.45 10.57 -11.42
CA LEU A 8 20.28 9.69 -11.55
C LEU A 8 19.92 9.01 -10.22
N LEU A 9 20.92 8.60 -9.44
CA LEU A 9 20.69 8.04 -8.10
C LEU A 9 20.06 9.08 -7.17
N SER A 10 20.56 10.32 -7.15
CA SER A 10 19.97 11.40 -6.35
C SER A 10 18.52 11.67 -6.74
N VAL A 11 18.20 11.69 -8.04
CA VAL A 11 16.82 11.84 -8.53
C VAL A 11 15.95 10.65 -8.13
N ALA A 12 16.48 9.42 -8.19
CA ALA A 12 15.75 8.23 -7.77
C ALA A 12 15.46 8.25 -6.27
N MET A 13 16.41 8.68 -5.44
CA MET A 13 16.23 8.86 -4.00
C MET A 13 15.15 9.90 -3.70
N GLU A 14 15.24 11.08 -4.33
CA GLU A 14 14.27 12.16 -4.15
C GLU A 14 12.86 11.70 -4.51
N ARG A 15 12.69 11.03 -5.66
CA ARG A 15 11.38 10.51 -6.08
C ARG A 15 10.87 9.37 -5.21
N ALA A 16 11.75 8.64 -4.52
CA ALA A 16 11.35 7.57 -3.62
C ALA A 16 10.80 8.13 -2.30
N ILE A 17 11.36 9.27 -1.85
CA ILE A 17 10.96 9.97 -0.62
C ILE A 17 9.75 10.87 -0.89
N SER A 18 9.91 11.80 -1.82
CA SER A 18 8.94 12.87 -2.10
C SER A 18 7.89 12.49 -3.14
N GLY A 19 8.12 11.41 -3.87
CA GLY A 19 7.23 10.93 -4.92
C GLY A 19 7.53 11.46 -6.32
N THR A 20 6.85 10.88 -7.30
CA THR A 20 6.91 11.35 -8.69
C THR A 20 5.74 12.30 -8.94
N PRO A 21 5.99 13.49 -9.50
CA PRO A 21 4.91 14.40 -9.86
C PRO A 21 4.01 13.77 -10.92
N GLN A 22 2.71 13.84 -10.69
CA GLN A 22 1.66 13.35 -11.56
C GLN A 22 0.58 14.42 -11.72
N VAL A 23 0.17 14.65 -12.95
CA VAL A 23 -0.94 15.56 -13.27
C VAL A 23 -2.24 14.76 -13.25
N VAL A 24 -3.19 15.18 -12.42
CA VAL A 24 -4.52 14.60 -12.35
C VAL A 24 -5.43 15.36 -13.31
N TRP A 25 -6.03 14.65 -14.24
CA TRP A 25 -6.96 15.20 -15.23
C TRP A 25 -8.40 14.88 -14.83
N ARG A 26 -9.28 15.88 -14.94
CA ARG A 26 -10.73 15.73 -14.78
C ARG A 26 -11.44 16.52 -15.87
N GLU A 27 -12.33 15.87 -16.61
CA GLU A 27 -13.14 16.51 -17.66
C GLU A 27 -12.30 17.31 -18.69
N GLY A 28 -11.15 16.75 -19.09
CA GLY A 28 -10.26 17.39 -20.07
C GLY A 28 -9.47 18.60 -19.55
N ARG A 29 -9.53 18.88 -18.25
CA ARG A 29 -8.75 19.95 -17.60
C ARG A 29 -7.83 19.37 -16.53
N ILE A 30 -6.72 20.07 -16.27
CA ILE A 30 -5.84 19.75 -15.15
C ILE A 30 -6.58 20.11 -13.86
N ALA A 31 -6.83 19.10 -13.04
CA ALA A 31 -7.53 19.23 -11.76
C ALA A 31 -6.55 19.46 -10.60
N ALA A 32 -5.39 18.81 -10.63
CA ALA A 32 -4.35 18.94 -9.62
C ALA A 32 -3.00 18.43 -10.12
N GLU A 33 -1.93 18.85 -9.43
CA GLU A 33 -0.63 18.20 -9.49
C GLU A 33 -0.38 17.54 -8.13
N ILE A 34 -0.12 16.23 -8.13
CA ILE A 34 0.15 15.47 -6.91
C ILE A 34 1.51 14.79 -7.01
N CYS A 35 2.20 14.63 -5.89
CA CYS A 35 3.38 13.79 -5.82
C CYS A 35 2.99 12.41 -5.29
N ARG A 36 3.25 11.36 -6.08
CA ARG A 36 2.96 9.98 -5.68
C ARG A 36 4.24 9.24 -5.28
N PRO A 37 4.48 8.96 -3.99
CA PRO A 37 5.58 8.09 -3.57
C PRO A 37 5.41 6.68 -4.15
N SER A 38 6.55 6.01 -4.36
CA SER A 38 6.60 4.65 -4.93
C SER A 38 7.36 3.74 -3.99
N ASP A 39 6.63 3.01 -3.16
CA ASP A 39 7.19 2.02 -2.24
C ASP A 39 8.04 0.98 -2.95
N ARG A 40 7.67 0.65 -4.20
CA ARG A 40 8.45 -0.28 -5.03
C ARG A 40 9.84 0.27 -5.34
N MET A 41 9.93 1.56 -5.66
CA MET A 41 11.20 2.23 -5.94
C MET A 41 12.01 2.42 -4.66
N LEU A 42 11.37 2.83 -3.56
CA LEU A 42 12.00 2.92 -2.24
C LEU A 42 12.60 1.58 -1.82
N MET A 43 11.81 0.51 -1.84
CA MET A 43 12.27 -0.83 -1.47
C MET A 43 13.35 -1.38 -2.41
N PHE A 44 13.29 -1.04 -3.69
CA PHE A 44 14.36 -1.38 -4.63
C PHE A 44 15.69 -0.71 -4.23
N LEU A 45 15.67 0.59 -3.93
CA LEU A 45 16.86 1.34 -3.52
C LEU A 45 17.40 0.83 -2.19
N LEU A 46 16.53 0.62 -1.19
CA LEU A 46 16.94 0.10 0.13
C LEU A 46 17.60 -1.27 0.03
N ARG A 47 17.05 -2.17 -0.78
CA ARG A 47 17.64 -3.50 -1.04
C ARG A 47 19.02 -3.42 -1.69
N HIS A 48 19.21 -2.48 -2.61
CA HIS A 48 20.48 -2.34 -3.31
C HIS A 48 21.55 -1.65 -2.47
N LEU A 49 21.17 -0.68 -1.64
CA LEU A 49 22.10 0.13 -0.85
C LEU A 49 22.43 -0.49 0.51
N ASN A 50 21.47 -1.20 1.12
CA ASN A 50 21.66 -1.86 2.41
C ASN A 50 20.98 -3.24 2.43
N PRO A 51 21.53 -4.22 1.68
CA PRO A 51 20.92 -5.53 1.56
C PRO A 51 20.78 -6.25 2.91
N GLY A 52 21.73 -6.08 3.83
CA GLY A 52 21.70 -6.75 5.14
C GLY A 52 20.47 -6.45 6.00
N LEU A 53 19.78 -5.32 5.77
CA LEU A 53 18.56 -4.96 6.48
C LEU A 53 17.27 -5.19 5.66
N PHE A 54 17.36 -5.25 4.33
CA PHE A 54 16.19 -5.14 3.46
C PHE A 54 16.05 -6.25 2.41
N ASP A 55 16.94 -7.24 2.40
CA ASP A 55 16.92 -8.30 1.40
C ASP A 55 15.61 -9.12 1.42
N SER A 56 15.26 -9.58 0.23
CA SER A 56 14.05 -10.29 -0.13
C SER A 56 13.85 -11.61 0.61
N ARG A 57 14.92 -12.23 1.14
CA ARG A 57 14.81 -13.50 1.86
C ARG A 57 14.04 -13.32 3.17
N ASP A 58 14.35 -12.28 3.93
CA ASP A 58 13.65 -11.97 5.18
C ASP A 58 12.25 -11.41 4.91
N ALA A 59 12.07 -10.61 3.86
CA ALA A 59 10.76 -10.12 3.47
C ALA A 59 9.83 -11.23 2.93
N ALA A 60 10.37 -12.23 2.22
CA ALA A 60 9.63 -13.41 1.77
C ALA A 60 9.26 -14.31 2.96
N ASN A 61 10.20 -14.51 3.89
CA ASN A 61 9.95 -15.23 5.14
C ASN A 61 8.87 -14.53 5.98
N LEU A 62 8.90 -13.20 6.09
CA LEU A 62 7.91 -12.43 6.83
C LEU A 62 6.52 -12.52 6.18
N ARG A 63 6.42 -12.41 4.85
CA ARG A 63 5.15 -12.63 4.14
C ARG A 63 4.63 -14.06 4.30
N ALA A 64 5.49 -15.06 4.17
CA ALA A 64 5.13 -16.45 4.39
C ALA A 64 4.65 -16.68 5.83
N HIS A 65 5.30 -16.04 6.81
CA HIS A 65 4.90 -16.07 8.21
C HIS A 65 3.52 -15.43 8.42
N HIS A 66 3.26 -14.23 7.88
CA HIS A 66 1.94 -13.61 7.96
C HIS A 66 0.83 -14.45 7.31
N LEU A 67 1.10 -15.05 6.15
CA LEU A 67 0.16 -15.95 5.48
C LEU A 67 -0.10 -17.21 6.32
N ALA A 68 0.94 -17.79 6.91
CA ALA A 68 0.83 -18.96 7.78
C ALA A 68 0.04 -18.64 9.05
N VAL A 69 0.33 -17.53 9.72
CA VAL A 69 -0.42 -17.06 10.91
C VAL A 69 -1.89 -16.84 10.56
N ARG A 70 -2.18 -16.22 9.42
CA ARG A 70 -3.57 -16.01 8.95
C ARG A 70 -4.28 -17.33 8.66
N ALA A 71 -3.60 -18.29 8.03
CA ALA A 71 -4.15 -19.61 7.75
C ALA A 71 -4.45 -20.39 9.05
N MET A 72 -3.60 -20.28 10.07
CA MET A 72 -3.83 -20.89 11.38
C MET A 72 -5.04 -20.28 12.11
N GLY A 73 -5.32 -18.99 11.92
CA GLY A 73 -6.47 -18.31 12.54
C GLY A 73 -7.82 -18.59 11.87
N PHE A 74 -7.83 -19.10 10.64
CA PHE A 74 -9.06 -19.28 9.87
C PHE A 74 -10.00 -20.36 10.46
N GLY A 75 -9.45 -21.52 10.84
CA GLY A 75 -10.25 -22.60 11.43
C GLY A 75 -10.99 -22.18 12.69
N PRO A 76 -10.28 -21.66 13.72
CA PRO A 76 -10.91 -21.14 14.93
C PRO A 76 -11.90 -20.00 14.68
N ALA A 77 -11.61 -19.11 13.72
CA ALA A 77 -12.54 -18.02 13.36
C ALA A 77 -13.83 -18.54 12.72
N MET A 78 -13.75 -19.59 11.90
CA MET A 78 -14.92 -20.26 11.32
C MET A 78 -15.74 -21.01 12.38
N GLU A 79 -15.09 -21.67 13.33
CA GLU A 79 -15.76 -22.33 14.46
C GLU A 79 -16.42 -21.32 15.41
N ALA A 80 -15.89 -20.10 15.49
CA ALA A 80 -16.46 -19.01 16.27
C ALA A 80 -17.66 -18.31 15.58
N ILE A 81 -18.01 -18.67 14.34
CA ILE A 81 -19.23 -18.18 13.72
C ILE A 81 -20.41 -18.90 14.38
N THR A 82 -21.19 -18.15 15.14
CA THR A 82 -22.41 -18.62 15.77
C THR A 82 -23.58 -17.81 15.27
N ASP A 83 -24.78 -18.37 15.41
CA ASP A 83 -25.99 -17.58 15.28
C ASP A 83 -25.94 -16.44 16.30
N THR A 84 -26.35 -15.25 15.86
CA THR A 84 -26.43 -14.06 16.70
C THR A 84 -27.91 -13.74 16.88
N ASP A 85 -28.35 -13.51 18.11
CA ASP A 85 -29.76 -13.22 18.45
C ASP A 85 -30.20 -11.79 18.05
N VAL A 86 -29.44 -11.13 17.18
CA VAL A 86 -29.72 -9.79 16.67
C VAL A 86 -30.49 -9.93 15.37
N GLU A 87 -31.58 -9.18 15.24
CA GLU A 87 -32.35 -9.11 14.00
C GLU A 87 -31.44 -8.65 12.86
N ALA A 88 -31.41 -9.42 11.77
CA ALA A 88 -30.59 -9.07 10.62
C ALA A 88 -31.18 -7.84 9.94
N ASP A 89 -30.43 -6.74 9.93
CA ASP A 89 -30.76 -5.60 9.09
C ASP A 89 -30.75 -6.06 7.62
N LEU A 90 -31.88 -5.86 6.93
CA LEU A 90 -32.00 -6.20 5.52
C LEU A 90 -31.09 -5.28 4.71
N ILE A 91 -30.21 -5.88 3.90
CA ILE A 91 -29.37 -5.13 2.96
C ILE A 91 -30.28 -4.33 2.03
N ASP A 92 -30.10 -3.02 1.99
CA ASP A 92 -30.83 -2.12 1.09
C ASP A 92 -29.91 -1.47 0.07
N ILE A 93 -30.47 -0.59 -0.76
CA ILE A 93 -29.72 0.09 -1.82
C ILE A 93 -28.69 1.10 -1.27
N ASP A 94 -28.86 1.53 -0.03
CA ASP A 94 -28.02 2.52 0.62
C ASP A 94 -26.72 1.90 1.15
N ASP A 95 -26.72 0.60 1.46
CA ASP A 95 -25.50 -0.17 1.80
C ASP A 95 -24.50 -0.27 0.64
N TYR A 96 -24.98 -0.16 -0.60
CA TYR A 96 -24.14 -0.14 -1.80
C TYR A 96 -23.64 1.25 -2.18
N ARG A 97 -24.06 2.29 -1.45
CA ARG A 97 -23.59 3.64 -1.73
C ARG A 97 -22.10 3.71 -1.38
N PRO A 98 -21.26 4.21 -2.31
CA PRO A 98 -19.85 4.43 -2.00
C PRO A 98 -19.75 5.35 -0.77
N HIS A 99 -19.15 4.85 0.31
CA HIS A 99 -18.83 5.72 1.42
C HIS A 99 -17.88 6.82 0.94
N PRO A 100 -18.12 8.09 1.32
CA PRO A 100 -17.14 9.12 1.08
C PRO A 100 -15.82 8.70 1.75
N PRO A 101 -14.67 9.04 1.15
CA PRO A 101 -13.39 8.80 1.81
C PRO A 101 -13.42 9.47 3.19
N PRO A 102 -12.84 8.84 4.23
CA PRO A 102 -12.82 9.42 5.56
C PRO A 102 -12.16 10.80 5.52
N ASP A 103 -12.72 11.75 6.25
CA ASP A 103 -12.10 13.06 6.41
C ASP A 103 -10.73 12.86 7.08
N HIS A 104 -9.67 13.09 6.33
CA HIS A 104 -8.33 13.22 6.91
C HIS A 104 -8.30 14.57 7.62
N GLU A 105 -8.47 14.58 8.96
CA GLU A 105 -8.10 15.74 9.75
C GLU A 105 -6.58 15.99 9.59
N PRO A 106 -6.16 17.25 9.38
CA PRO A 106 -4.77 17.62 9.14
C PRO A 106 -3.84 17.46 10.35
#